data_AF-A0A098SAP0-F1
#
_entry.id   AF-A0A098SAP0-F1
#
_cell.length_a   1.000
_cell.length_b   1.000
_cell.length_c   1.000
_cell.angle_alpha   90.00
_cell.angle_beta   90.00
_cell.angle_gamma   90.00
#
_symmetry.space_group_name_H-M   'P 1'
#
loop_
_entity.id
_entity.type
_entity.pdbx_description
1 polymer ?
#
loop_
_entity_poly.entity_id
_entity_poly.type
_entity_poly.pdbx_seq_one_letter_code
_entity_poly.pdbx_strand_id
1 'polypeptide(L)' 'MLRYALIFFIIALIAAVFGFGGIAAGAAAIAKVIFYIFLVLLVVSLIMNFVRKT' A
#
# COMPACT_ATOMS: atom_id res chain seq x y z
N MET A 1 -12.52 21.03 21.12
CA MET A 1 -11.92 20.46 19.89
C MET A 1 -11.09 19.21 20.20
N LEU A 2 -10.03 19.31 21.02
CA LEU A 2 -9.11 18.18 21.31
C LEU A 2 -9.79 16.92 21.89
N ARG A 3 -10.80 17.08 22.75
CA ARG A 3 -11.58 15.95 23.32
C ARG A 3 -12.31 15.13 22.24
N TYR A 4 -12.94 15.81 21.28
CA TYR A 4 -13.67 15.14 20.21
C TYR A 4 -12.70 14.46 19.23
N ALA A 5 -11.58 15.10 18.90
CA ALA A 5 -10.54 14.48 18.06
C ALA A 5 -10.02 13.17 18.66
N LEU A 6 -9.77 13.14 19.98
CA LEU A 6 -9.34 11.92 20.68
C LEU A 6 -10.41 10.81 20.63
N ILE A 7 -11.69 11.18 20.79
CA ILE A 7 -12.81 10.23 20.70
C ILE A 7 -12.91 9.63 19.30
N PHE A 8 -12.87 10.47 18.25
CA PHE A 8 -12.89 10.01 16.87
C PHE A 8 -11.68 9.15 16.52
N PHE A 9 -10.51 9.47 17.07
CA PHE A 9 -9.29 8.68 16.89
C PHE A 9 -9.43 7.27 17.47
N ILE A 10 -9.97 7.14 18.68
CA ILE A 10 -10.22 5.83 19.31
C ILE A 10 -11.25 5.03 18.51
N ILE A 11 -12.33 5.68 18.06
CA ILE A 11 -13.35 5.04 17.22
C ILE A 11 -12.73 4.52 15.91
N ALA A 12 -11.85 5.30 15.29
CA ALA A 12 -11.15 4.89 14.06
C ALA A 12 -10.24 3.67 14.29
N LEU A 13 -9.55 3.59 15.43
CA LEU A 13 -8.73 2.42 15.77
C LEU A 13 -9.58 1.16 16.01
N ILE A 14 -10.70 1.29 16.71
CA ILE A 14 -11.64 0.19 16.93
C ILE A 14 -12.20 -0.27 15.57
N ALA A 15 -12.65 0.66 14.74
CA ALA A 15 -13.11 0.36 13.40
C ALA A 15 -12.01 -0.31 12.56
N ALA A 16 -10.76 0.15 12.65
CA ALA A 16 -9.59 -0.44 12.01
C ALA A 16 -9.40 -1.92 12.36
N VAL A 17 -9.46 -2.26 13.64
CA VAL A 17 -9.25 -3.63 14.14
C VAL A 17 -10.43 -4.55 13.79
N PHE A 18 -11.67 -4.08 13.93
CA PHE A 18 -12.86 -4.92 13.77
C PHE A 18 -13.42 -4.95 12.33
N GLY A 19 -13.21 -3.92 11.54
CA GLY A 19 -13.88 -3.72 10.24
C GLY A 19 -13.01 -3.88 9.00
N PHE A 20 -11.68 -3.77 9.11
CA PHE A 20 -10.82 -3.72 7.92
C PHE A 20 -10.20 -5.06 7.52
N GLY A 21 -10.40 -6.15 8.26
CA GLY A 21 -9.80 -7.45 7.93
C GLY A 21 -10.14 -7.95 6.52
N GLY A 22 -11.40 -7.83 6.10
CA GLY A 22 -11.84 -8.26 4.76
C GLY A 22 -11.41 -7.32 3.63
N ILE A 23 -11.44 -6.01 3.86
CA ILE A 23 -11.02 -5.00 2.88
C ILE A 23 -9.51 -5.00 2.70
N ALA A 24 -8.75 -5.21 3.77
CA ALA A 24 -7.30 -5.34 3.75
C ALA A 24 -6.85 -6.54 2.90
N ALA A 25 -7.56 -7.66 2.97
CA ALA A 25 -7.29 -8.82 2.11
C ALA A 25 -7.50 -8.51 0.61
N GLY A 26 -8.60 -7.82 0.27
CA GLY A 26 -8.85 -7.38 -1.12
C GLY A 26 -7.84 -6.34 -1.62
N ALA A 27 -7.52 -5.35 -0.78
CA ALA A 27 -6.51 -4.34 -1.09
C ALA A 27 -5.11 -4.95 -1.25
N ALA A 28 -4.76 -5.97 -0.45
CA ALA A 28 -3.51 -6.68 -0.57
C ALA A 28 -3.38 -7.42 -1.91
N ALA A 29 -4.48 -7.95 -2.45
CA ALA A 29 -4.48 -8.58 -3.77
C ALA A 29 -4.17 -7.56 -4.88
N ILE A 30 -4.80 -6.38 -4.85
CA ILE A 30 -4.56 -5.30 -5.82
C ILE A 30 -3.13 -4.77 -5.70
N ALA A 31 -2.64 -4.57 -4.47
CA ALA A 31 -1.28 -4.11 -4.20
C ALA A 31 -0.22 -5.06 -4.79
N LYS A 32 -0.43 -6.39 -4.70
CA LYS A 32 0.47 -7.38 -5.31
C LYS A 32 0.57 -7.19 -6.83
N VAL A 33 -0.55 -6.97 -7.52
CA VAL A 33 -0.56 -6.78 -8.98
C VAL A 33 0.28 -5.56 -9.36
N ILE A 34 0.08 -4.43 -8.69
CA ILE A 34 0.83 -3.19 -8.94
C ILE A 34 2.33 -3.40 -8.63
N PHE A 35 2.65 -4.10 -7.55
CA PHE A 35 4.03 -4.41 -7.18
C PHE A 35 4.75 -5.21 -8.26
N TYR A 36 4.12 -6.23 -8.83
CA TYR A 36 4.73 -7.01 -9.92
C TYR A 36 4.94 -6.17 -11.18
N ILE A 37 3.98 -5.31 -11.54
CA ILE A 37 4.14 -4.38 -12.67
C ILE A 37 5.34 -3.47 -12.43
N PHE A 38 5.44 -2.88 -11.24
CA PHE A 38 6.58 -2.05 -10.85
C PHE A 38 7.90 -2.81 -10.92
N LEU A 39 7.93 -4.06 -10.47
CA LEU A 39 9.13 -4.90 -10.48
C LEU A 39 9.61 -5.18 -11.91
N VAL A 40 8.69 -5.50 -12.84
CA VAL A 40 9.02 -5.66 -14.26
C VAL A 40 9.59 -4.36 -14.83
N LEU A 41 8.93 -3.22 -14.59
CA LEU A 41 9.41 -1.92 -15.05
C LEU A 41 10.78 -1.55 -14.46
N LEU A 42 11.01 -1.88 -13.19
CA LEU A 42 12.27 -1.69 -12.50
C LEU A 42 13.39 -2.49 -13.17
N VAL A 43 13.15 -3.77 -13.46
CA VAL A 43 14.13 -4.64 -14.14
C VAL A 43 14.42 -4.12 -15.55
N VAL A 44 13.39 -3.75 -16.31
CA VAL A 44 13.55 -3.18 -17.66
C VAL A 44 14.34 -1.87 -17.61
N SER A 45 14.00 -0.97 -16.68
CA SER A 45 14.74 0.29 -16.46
C SER A 45 16.20 0.04 -16.10
N LEU A 46 16.46 -0.91 -15.20
CA LEU A 46 17.81 -1.25 -14.77
C LEU A 46 18.64 -1.81 -15.94
N ILE A 47 18.08 -2.72 -16.74
CA ILE A 47 18.74 -3.28 -17.93
C ILE A 47 19.01 -2.17 -18.95
N MET A 48 18.03 -1.32 -19.26
CA MET A 48 18.22 -0.21 -20.20
C MET A 48 19.33 0.76 -19.75
N ASN A 49 19.38 1.07 -18.45
CA ASN A 49 20.41 1.94 -17.90
C ASN A 49 21.80 1.27 -17.91
N PHE A 50 21.86 -0.04 -17.65
CA PHE A 50 23.12 -0.79 -17.68
C PHE A 50 23.67 -0.91 -19.11
N VAL A 51 22.80 -1.18 -20.10
CA VAL A 51 23.15 -1.23 -21.52
C VAL A 51 23.58 0.13 -22.05
N ARG A 52 22.96 1.24 -21.62
CA ARG A 52 23.37 2.60 -22.04
C ARG A 52 24.71 3.06 -21.46
N LYS A 53 25.16 2.47 -20.35
CA LYS A 53 26.40 2.86 -19.66
C LYS A 53 27.63 2.05 -20.07
N THR A 54 27.45 0.97 -20.82
CA THR A 54 28.53 0.19 -21.44
C THR A 54 28.70 0.64 -22.89
#